data_AF-A0A497SJW8-F1
#
_entry.id   AF-A0A497SJW8-F1
#
_cell.length_a   1.000
_cell.length_b   1.000
_cell.length_c   1.000
_cell.angle_alpha   90.00
_cell.angle_beta   90.00
_cell.angle_gamma   90.00
#
_symmetry.space_group_name_H-M   'P 1'
#
loop_
_entity.id
_entity.type
_entity.pdbx_description
1 polymer ?
#
loop_
_entity_poly.entity_id
_entity_poly.type
_entity_poly.pdbx_seq_one_letter_code
_entity_poly.pdbx_strand_id
1 'polypeptide(L)'
;MHKISGIEFSLLSPVQIKKLSVIEITRPELYDADGYPVERGVVDHRMGVVDPGITCRTCGYKLGDCMGHFGHIELIKPVVHPVLAPKIYLLLQATCQKCGRVMAGEGVTGLSSCAKDAKEKCPFCGEKQKKIKFVKPTTFNLGRDELTTEQVRECLERITDEDLEKLEFKGGRPEWMIITILLVPPMTMRPSIILESGERSEDDLTHKLVDIVRINERLKRILDIGAPDFLISDIIELLQYHISTYMKNDMSNIPPARHRSGRPLKTLAQRMVGKEGRFRYNLSGK
;
A
#
# COMPACT_ATOMS: atom_id res chain seq x y z
N MET A 1 2.53 10.30 -34.79
CA MET A 1 2.80 10.59 -33.37
C MET A 1 1.47 10.53 -32.63
N HIS A 2 1.24 9.48 -31.84
CA HIS A 2 -0.02 9.34 -31.09
C HIS A 2 -0.04 10.34 -29.94
N LYS A 3 -1.14 11.10 -29.81
CA LYS A 3 -1.36 12.01 -28.68
C LYS A 3 -2.21 11.30 -27.64
N ILE A 4 -1.89 11.51 -26.36
CA ILE A 4 -2.70 11.03 -25.24
C ILE A 4 -3.98 11.85 -25.18
N SER A 5 -5.14 11.22 -25.29
CA SER A 5 -6.45 11.90 -25.26
C SER A 5 -6.95 12.16 -23.83
N GLY A 6 -6.58 11.31 -22.88
CA GLY A 6 -6.98 11.42 -21.48
C GLY A 6 -6.27 10.39 -20.60
N ILE A 7 -6.43 10.54 -19.28
CA ILE A 7 -5.88 9.63 -18.27
C ILE A 7 -7.02 9.28 -17.30
N GLU A 8 -7.26 7.99 -17.12
CA GLU A 8 -8.20 7.46 -16.13
C GLU A 8 -7.44 6.93 -14.91
N PHE A 9 -7.85 7.36 -13.72
CA PHE A 9 -7.24 6.92 -12.46
C PHE A 9 -8.09 5.81 -11.82
N SER A 10 -7.45 4.70 -11.47
CA SER A 10 -8.07 3.58 -10.78
C SER A 10 -7.13 2.96 -9.74
N LEU A 11 -7.70 2.23 -8.80
CA LEU A 11 -6.96 1.34 -7.90
C LEU A 11 -6.46 0.14 -8.69
N LEU A 12 -5.21 -0.26 -8.44
CA LEU A 12 -4.66 -1.47 -9.03
C LEU A 12 -5.18 -2.69 -8.27
N SER A 13 -5.85 -3.59 -8.99
CA SER A 13 -6.21 -4.90 -8.45
C SER A 13 -4.95 -5.76 -8.21
N PRO A 14 -5.02 -6.74 -7.29
CA PRO A 14 -3.91 -7.69 -7.08
C PRO A 14 -3.48 -8.41 -8.37
N VAL A 15 -4.44 -8.71 -9.26
CA VAL A 15 -4.17 -9.34 -10.56
C VAL A 15 -3.39 -8.41 -11.48
N GLN A 16 -3.75 -7.13 -11.54
CA GLN A 16 -3.00 -6.13 -12.32
C GLN A 16 -1.59 -5.92 -11.76
N ILE A 17 -1.43 -5.87 -10.44
CA ILE A 17 -0.11 -5.75 -9.80
C ILE A 17 0.79 -6.92 -10.20
N LYS A 18 0.29 -8.16 -10.15
CA LYS A 18 1.04 -9.34 -10.60
C LYS A 18 1.42 -9.27 -12.08
N LYS A 19 0.54 -8.77 -12.95
CA LYS A 19 0.83 -8.61 -14.39
C LYS A 19 1.87 -7.53 -14.67
N LEU A 20 1.90 -6.46 -13.88
CA LEU A 20 2.89 -5.38 -14.01
C LEU A 20 4.26 -5.81 -13.47
N SER A 21 4.27 -6.73 -12.52
CA SER A 21 5.48 -7.15 -11.84
C SER A 21 6.26 -8.20 -12.62
N VAL A 22 7.58 -8.04 -12.63
CA VAL A 22 8.51 -9.00 -13.25
C VAL A 22 9.12 -9.98 -12.25
N ILE A 23 8.99 -9.70 -10.95
CA ILE A 23 9.55 -10.53 -9.87
C ILE A 23 8.83 -10.33 -8.55
N GLU A 24 8.68 -11.43 -7.80
CA GLU A 24 8.28 -11.42 -6.40
C GLU A 24 9.51 -11.28 -5.49
N ILE A 25 9.49 -10.30 -4.60
CA ILE A 25 10.54 -10.03 -3.62
C ILE A 25 10.23 -10.78 -2.32
N THR A 26 11.16 -11.63 -1.90
CA THR A 26 11.02 -12.45 -0.69
C THR A 26 12.22 -12.34 0.25
N ARG A 27 13.30 -11.68 -0.17
CA ARG A 27 14.54 -11.59 0.62
C ARG A 27 14.82 -10.16 1.05
N PRO A 28 15.07 -9.90 2.35
CA PRO A 28 15.38 -8.56 2.83
C PRO A 28 16.85 -8.17 2.61
N GLU A 29 17.73 -9.13 2.32
CA GLU A 29 19.13 -8.84 2.01
C GLU A 29 19.24 -8.09 0.67
N LEU A 30 20.10 -7.07 0.63
CA LEU A 30 20.33 -6.27 -0.56
C LEU A 30 21.44 -6.86 -1.43
N TYR A 31 22.61 -7.10 -0.83
CA TYR A 31 23.81 -7.59 -1.50
C TYR A 31 24.33 -8.84 -0.81
N ASP A 32 24.96 -9.74 -1.56
CA ASP A 32 25.66 -10.90 -1.05
C ASP A 32 27.08 -10.56 -0.56
N ALA A 33 27.84 -11.58 -0.17
CA ALA A 33 29.20 -11.41 0.34
C ALA A 33 30.18 -10.85 -0.70
N ASP A 34 29.88 -11.05 -1.98
CA ASP A 34 30.69 -10.59 -3.11
C ASP A 34 30.26 -9.18 -3.59
N GLY A 35 29.24 -8.59 -2.95
CA GLY A 35 28.72 -7.27 -3.26
C GLY A 35 27.72 -7.23 -4.41
N TYR A 36 27.24 -8.39 -4.89
CA TYR A 36 26.22 -8.45 -5.95
C TYR A 36 24.81 -8.42 -5.35
N PRO A 37 23.83 -7.81 -6.04
CA PRO A 37 22.45 -7.85 -5.61
C PRO A 37 21.92 -9.27 -5.42
N VAL A 38 21.28 -9.50 -4.28
CA VAL A 38 20.65 -10.78 -3.94
C VAL A 38 19.43 -11.01 -4.83
N GLU A 39 19.34 -12.20 -5.42
CA GLU A 39 18.17 -12.60 -6.20
C GLU A 39 16.91 -12.66 -5.34
N ARG A 40 15.78 -12.19 -5.89
CA ARG A 40 14.51 -11.98 -5.17
C ARG A 40 14.63 -11.01 -3.98
N GLY A 41 15.69 -10.18 -3.99
CA GLY A 41 15.89 -9.07 -3.08
C GLY A 41 15.26 -7.77 -3.59
N VAL A 42 15.32 -6.72 -2.77
CA VAL A 42 14.72 -5.39 -3.05
C VAL A 42 15.44 -4.64 -4.19
N VAL A 43 16.67 -5.03 -4.50
CA VAL A 43 17.54 -4.44 -5.53
C VAL A 43 17.88 -5.42 -6.67
N ASP A 44 16.99 -6.38 -6.93
CA ASP A 44 17.19 -7.38 -7.98
C ASP A 44 17.31 -6.72 -9.38
N HIS A 45 18.32 -7.15 -10.16
CA HIS A 45 18.60 -6.63 -11.51
C HIS A 45 17.48 -6.84 -12.54
N ARG A 46 16.48 -7.70 -12.26
CA ARG A 46 15.26 -7.76 -13.07
C ARG A 46 14.41 -6.49 -12.95
N MET A 47 14.55 -5.75 -11.85
CA MET A 47 13.81 -4.50 -11.61
C MET A 47 14.48 -3.25 -12.20
N GLY A 48 15.65 -3.41 -12.82
CA GLY A 48 16.38 -2.34 -13.50
C GLY A 48 17.88 -2.47 -13.30
N VAL A 49 18.63 -1.45 -13.69
CA VAL A 49 20.07 -1.33 -13.40
C VAL A 49 20.37 0.09 -12.96
N VAL A 50 21.21 0.23 -11.94
CA VAL A 50 21.68 1.52 -11.40
C VAL A 50 23.20 1.65 -11.48
N ASP A 51 23.90 0.52 -11.65
CA ASP A 51 25.36 0.45 -11.71
C ASP A 51 25.88 0.35 -13.16
N PRO A 52 26.97 1.08 -13.51
CA PRO A 52 27.63 0.94 -14.80
C PRO A 52 28.15 -0.49 -15.05
N GLY A 53 28.15 -0.92 -16.31
CA GLY A 53 28.69 -2.22 -16.72
C GLY A 53 27.73 -3.40 -16.54
N ILE A 54 26.57 -3.20 -15.89
CA ILE A 54 25.54 -4.21 -15.70
C ILE A 54 24.40 -4.01 -16.70
N THR A 55 23.84 -5.10 -17.21
CA THR A 55 22.63 -5.11 -18.04
C THR A 55 21.43 -5.61 -17.26
N CYS A 56 20.26 -5.04 -17.53
CA CYS A 56 19.02 -5.45 -16.89
C CYS A 56 18.65 -6.87 -17.33
N ARG A 57 18.36 -7.75 -16.36
CA ARG A 57 18.00 -9.15 -16.63
C ARG A 57 16.62 -9.33 -17.27
N THR A 58 15.82 -8.27 -17.34
CA THR A 58 14.48 -8.29 -17.93
C THR A 58 14.46 -7.76 -19.36
N CYS A 59 15.09 -6.61 -19.63
CA CYS A 59 15.07 -5.98 -20.96
C CYS A 59 16.41 -6.02 -21.71
N GLY A 60 17.51 -6.41 -21.06
CA GLY A 60 18.85 -6.44 -21.66
C GLY A 60 19.53 -5.07 -21.80
N TYR A 61 18.82 -3.96 -21.53
CA TYR A 61 19.37 -2.61 -21.63
C TYR A 61 20.31 -2.26 -20.47
N LYS A 62 21.23 -1.32 -20.74
CA LYS A 62 22.20 -0.79 -19.79
C LYS A 62 21.63 0.41 -19.01
N LEU A 63 22.43 0.93 -18.08
CA LEU A 63 22.15 2.17 -17.36
C LEU A 63 21.86 3.32 -18.34
N GLY A 64 20.77 4.04 -18.11
CA GLY A 64 20.28 5.14 -18.97
C GLY A 64 19.21 4.70 -19.97
N ASP A 65 19.36 3.52 -20.56
CA ASP A 65 18.39 2.98 -21.54
C ASP A 65 17.28 2.15 -20.87
N CYS A 66 17.61 1.49 -19.75
CA CYS A 66 16.63 0.76 -18.96
C CYS A 66 15.67 1.72 -18.22
N MET A 67 14.38 1.68 -18.53
CA MET A 67 13.34 2.45 -17.82
C MET A 67 13.01 1.88 -16.43
N GLY A 68 13.43 0.64 -16.16
CA GLY A 68 13.14 -0.09 -14.92
C GLY A 68 11.84 -0.89 -14.99
N HIS A 69 11.70 -1.86 -14.08
CA HIS A 69 10.57 -2.78 -14.05
C HIS A 69 10.04 -2.94 -12.61
N PHE A 70 8.72 -3.08 -12.47
CA PHE A 70 8.09 -3.19 -11.17
C PHE A 70 8.32 -4.58 -10.55
N GLY A 71 8.49 -4.61 -9.24
CA GLY A 71 8.45 -5.82 -8.42
C GLY A 71 7.14 -5.88 -7.64
N HIS A 72 6.92 -6.95 -6.90
CA HIS A 72 5.85 -7.01 -5.91
C HIS A 72 6.27 -7.80 -4.67
N ILE A 73 5.59 -7.52 -3.56
CA ILE A 73 5.69 -8.29 -2.31
C ILE A 73 4.28 -8.83 -2.03
N GLU A 74 4.14 -10.14 -1.90
CA GLU A 74 2.92 -10.75 -1.39
C GLU A 74 2.91 -10.65 0.14
N LEU A 75 1.89 -10.00 0.69
CA LEU A 75 1.78 -9.83 2.13
C LEU A 75 1.18 -11.08 2.75
N ILE A 76 1.80 -11.59 3.81
CA ILE A 76 1.32 -12.76 4.54
C ILE A 76 -0.04 -12.49 5.19
N LYS A 77 -0.26 -11.25 5.60
CA LYS A 77 -1.53 -10.75 6.13
C LYS A 77 -1.92 -9.46 5.41
N PRO A 78 -3.23 -9.27 5.11
CA PRO A 78 -3.68 -8.05 4.45
C PRO A 78 -3.50 -6.83 5.37
N VAL A 79 -3.29 -5.67 4.76
CA VAL A 79 -3.02 -4.42 5.49
C VAL A 79 -3.93 -3.31 4.95
N VAL A 80 -4.47 -2.48 5.85
CA VAL A 80 -5.33 -1.35 5.46
C VAL A 80 -4.50 -0.30 4.73
N HIS A 81 -4.94 0.15 3.56
CA HIS A 81 -4.26 1.23 2.86
C HIS A 81 -4.39 2.54 3.66
N PRO A 82 -3.29 3.08 4.21
CA PRO A 82 -3.33 4.13 5.23
C PRO A 82 -3.96 5.44 4.73
N VAL A 83 -3.66 5.82 3.48
CA VAL A 83 -4.21 7.04 2.87
C VAL A 83 -5.70 6.92 2.55
N LEU A 84 -6.19 5.69 2.33
CA LEU A 84 -7.57 5.41 1.94
C LEU A 84 -8.44 4.98 3.13
N ALA A 85 -7.86 4.80 4.31
CA ALA A 85 -8.57 4.44 5.54
C ALA A 85 -9.79 5.35 5.85
N PRO A 86 -9.74 6.69 5.63
CA PRO A 86 -10.93 7.52 5.78
C PRO A 86 -12.05 7.18 4.80
N LYS A 87 -11.72 6.77 3.57
CA LYS A 87 -12.70 6.34 2.55
C LYS A 87 -13.28 4.97 2.91
N ILE A 88 -12.45 4.05 3.41
CA ILE A 88 -12.89 2.75 3.95
C ILE A 88 -13.89 2.97 5.08
N TYR A 89 -13.59 3.87 6.03
CA TYR A 89 -14.52 4.20 7.11
C TYR A 89 -15.89 4.64 6.59
N LEU A 90 -15.95 5.54 5.60
CA LEU A 90 -17.22 5.98 5.02
C LEU A 90 -17.98 4.84 4.35
N LEU A 91 -17.29 3.93 3.67
CA LEU A 91 -17.91 2.76 3.04
C LEU A 91 -18.50 1.81 4.08
N LEU A 92 -17.75 1.53 5.14
CA LEU A 92 -18.25 0.72 6.25
C LEU A 92 -19.44 1.40 6.94
N GLN A 93 -19.47 2.73 7.04
CA GLN A 93 -20.65 3.42 7.60
C GLN A 93 -21.87 3.39 6.66
N ALA A 94 -21.65 3.53 5.36
CA ALA A 94 -22.72 3.61 4.36
C ALA A 94 -23.37 2.26 4.06
N THR A 95 -22.66 1.15 4.29
CA THR A 95 -23.08 -0.20 3.90
C THR A 95 -23.37 -1.10 5.10
N CYS A 96 -24.20 -2.12 4.89
CA CYS A 96 -24.50 -3.11 5.91
C CYS A 96 -23.38 -4.16 5.99
N GLN A 97 -22.88 -4.47 7.19
CA GLN A 97 -21.74 -5.40 7.33
C GLN A 97 -22.09 -6.85 7.00
N LYS A 98 -23.39 -7.19 7.01
CA LYS A 98 -23.87 -8.54 6.71
C LYS A 98 -24.16 -8.75 5.23
N CYS A 99 -24.91 -7.83 4.60
CA CYS A 99 -25.36 -8.01 3.22
C CYS A 99 -24.69 -7.09 2.19
N GLY A 100 -23.83 -6.15 2.59
CA GLY A 100 -23.10 -5.24 1.70
C GLY A 100 -23.94 -4.12 1.07
N ARG A 101 -25.27 -4.13 1.23
CA ARG A 101 -26.18 -3.14 0.64
C ARG A 101 -26.03 -1.75 1.27
N VAL A 102 -26.19 -0.70 0.47
CA VAL A 102 -26.18 0.69 0.94
C VAL A 102 -27.42 1.00 1.78
N MET A 103 -27.22 1.47 3.01
CA MET A 103 -28.31 1.64 3.99
C MET A 103 -29.03 2.99 3.92
N ALA A 104 -28.58 3.87 3.02
CA ALA A 104 -29.19 5.18 2.79
C ALA A 104 -30.54 5.07 2.08
N GLY A 105 -31.41 6.06 2.32
CA GLY A 105 -32.73 6.17 1.72
C GLY A 105 -32.75 6.22 0.18
N GLU A 106 -33.96 6.20 -0.38
CA GLU A 106 -34.16 6.40 -1.81
C GLU A 106 -33.83 7.85 -2.18
N GLY A 107 -33.12 8.04 -3.29
CA GLY A 107 -32.68 9.37 -3.77
C GLY A 107 -31.39 9.91 -3.15
N VAL A 108 -30.83 9.27 -2.11
CA VAL A 108 -29.52 9.67 -1.55
C VAL A 108 -28.41 8.97 -2.31
N THR A 109 -27.58 9.75 -3.01
CA THR A 109 -26.38 9.27 -3.73
C THR A 109 -25.11 9.89 -3.17
N GLY A 110 -23.99 9.26 -3.48
CA GLY A 110 -22.66 9.70 -3.08
C GLY A 110 -22.24 9.21 -1.69
N LEU A 111 -20.97 8.79 -1.60
CA LEU A 111 -20.42 8.09 -0.44
C LEU A 111 -20.63 8.85 0.89
N SER A 112 -20.29 10.13 0.94
CA SER A 112 -20.39 10.94 2.16
C SER A 112 -21.84 11.17 2.61
N SER A 113 -22.76 11.32 1.65
CA SER A 113 -24.19 11.52 1.93
C SER A 113 -24.81 10.21 2.42
N CYS A 114 -24.51 9.10 1.73
CA CYS A 114 -24.98 7.78 2.12
C CYS A 114 -24.48 7.36 3.51
N ALA A 115 -23.23 7.68 3.86
CA ALA A 115 -22.68 7.39 5.19
C ALA A 115 -23.37 8.19 6.31
N LYS A 116 -23.83 9.41 6.03
CA LYS A 116 -24.56 10.25 7.00
C LYS A 116 -26.02 9.82 7.17
N ASP A 117 -26.65 9.38 6.08
CA ASP A 117 -28.05 8.94 6.04
C ASP A 117 -28.23 7.45 6.40
N ALA A 118 -27.14 6.75 6.71
CA ALA A 118 -27.15 5.33 7.02
C ALA A 118 -28.07 5.00 8.22
N LYS A 119 -29.06 4.13 7.97
CA LYS A 119 -30.03 3.70 8.98
C LYS A 119 -29.40 2.73 10.00
N GLU A 120 -29.84 2.77 11.25
CA GLU A 120 -29.37 1.85 12.31
C GLU A 120 -29.75 0.38 12.06
N LYS A 121 -30.90 0.16 11.42
CA LYS A 121 -31.36 -1.17 11.02
C LYS A 121 -31.29 -1.27 9.50
N CYS A 122 -30.63 -2.31 9.00
CA CYS A 122 -30.49 -2.51 7.56
C CYS A 122 -31.88 -2.69 6.92
N PRO A 123 -32.23 -1.89 5.90
CA PRO A 123 -33.53 -1.99 5.24
C PRO A 123 -33.69 -3.26 4.38
N PHE A 124 -32.59 -3.95 4.05
CA PHE A 124 -32.59 -5.13 3.19
C PHE A 124 -32.61 -6.45 3.95
N CYS A 125 -31.72 -6.61 4.95
CA CYS A 125 -31.61 -7.86 5.71
C CYS A 125 -32.14 -7.76 7.16
N GLY A 126 -32.56 -6.58 7.60
CA GLY A 126 -33.09 -6.36 8.95
C GLY A 126 -32.06 -6.36 10.07
N GLU A 127 -30.76 -6.54 9.77
CA GLU A 127 -29.69 -6.61 10.76
C GLU A 127 -29.45 -5.25 11.44
N LYS A 128 -29.33 -5.25 12.76
CA LYS A 128 -29.03 -4.03 13.53
C LYS A 128 -27.53 -3.74 13.46
N GLN A 129 -27.17 -2.60 12.90
CA GLN A 129 -25.78 -2.20 12.76
C GLN A 129 -25.25 -1.61 14.06
N LYS A 130 -24.06 -2.06 14.47
CA LYS A 130 -23.29 -1.40 15.53
C LYS A 130 -22.56 -0.20 14.92
N LYS A 131 -22.44 0.89 15.69
CA LYS A 131 -21.71 2.09 15.26
C LYS A 131 -20.22 1.80 15.15
N ILE A 132 -19.65 2.08 13.98
CA ILE A 132 -18.20 2.00 13.77
C ILE A 132 -17.54 3.30 14.21
N LYS A 133 -16.42 3.20 14.91
CA LYS A 133 -15.53 4.32 15.25
C LYS A 133 -14.22 4.16 14.49
N PHE A 134 -13.78 5.22 13.82
CA PHE A 134 -12.48 5.27 13.18
C PHE A 134 -11.43 5.85 14.13
N VAL A 135 -10.46 5.02 14.51
CA VAL A 135 -9.29 5.44 15.28
C VAL A 135 -8.14 5.59 14.29
N LYS A 136 -7.72 6.84 14.08
CA LYS A 136 -6.61 7.14 13.17
C LYS A 136 -5.34 6.45 13.66
N PRO A 137 -4.54 5.86 12.77
CA PRO A 137 -4.58 6.04 11.31
C PRO A 137 -5.42 5.00 10.54
N THR A 138 -5.55 3.77 11.05
CA THR A 138 -6.04 2.62 10.26
C THR A 138 -6.93 1.65 11.03
N THR A 139 -7.33 1.98 12.26
CA THR A 139 -8.10 1.08 13.13
C THR A 139 -9.59 1.40 13.07
N PHE A 140 -10.42 0.37 12.99
CA PHE A 140 -11.88 0.47 12.94
C PHE A 140 -12.51 -0.35 14.06
N ASN A 141 -13.25 0.30 14.97
CA ASN A 141 -13.86 -0.36 16.12
C ASN A 141 -15.37 -0.48 15.94
N LEU A 142 -15.89 -1.70 16.06
CA LEU A 142 -17.32 -2.01 16.05
C LEU A 142 -17.84 -2.10 17.49
N GLY A 143 -18.22 -0.96 18.06
CA GLY A 143 -18.58 -0.88 19.48
C GLY A 143 -17.35 -0.91 20.39
N ARG A 144 -17.11 -2.04 21.06
CA ARG A 144 -15.93 -2.26 21.93
C ARG A 144 -14.85 -3.11 21.25
N ASP A 145 -15.21 -3.84 20.19
CA ASP A 145 -14.33 -4.79 19.53
C ASP A 145 -13.65 -4.11 18.32
N GLU A 146 -12.37 -4.38 18.12
CA GLU A 146 -11.63 -3.96 16.93
C GLU A 146 -11.92 -4.90 15.76
N LEU A 147 -12.16 -4.35 14.57
CA LEU A 147 -12.31 -5.13 13.36
C LEU A 147 -10.94 -5.51 12.81
N THR A 148 -10.75 -6.80 12.55
CA THR A 148 -9.58 -7.29 11.83
C THR A 148 -9.58 -6.80 10.39
N THR A 149 -8.41 -6.70 9.77
CA THR A 149 -8.27 -6.27 8.38
C THR A 149 -9.00 -7.21 7.42
N GLU A 150 -9.00 -8.52 7.70
CA GLU A 150 -9.76 -9.53 6.99
C GLU A 150 -11.27 -9.26 7.04
N GLN A 151 -11.82 -9.00 8.24
CA GLN A 151 -13.24 -8.68 8.39
C GLN A 151 -13.63 -7.40 7.64
N VAL A 152 -12.78 -6.37 7.68
CA VAL A 152 -12.99 -5.15 6.89
C VAL A 152 -13.05 -5.48 5.41
N ARG A 153 -12.09 -6.27 4.92
CA ARG A 153 -12.04 -6.68 3.51
C ARG A 153 -13.29 -7.45 3.09
N GLU A 154 -13.72 -8.43 3.89
CA GLU A 154 -14.95 -9.19 3.61
C GLU A 154 -16.19 -8.28 3.51
N CYS A 155 -16.29 -7.27 4.36
CA CYS A 155 -17.40 -6.32 4.28
C CYS A 155 -17.38 -5.53 2.97
N LEU A 156 -16.19 -5.10 2.52
CA LEU A 156 -16.03 -4.37 1.26
C LEU A 156 -16.31 -5.26 0.04
N GLU A 157 -15.93 -6.54 0.07
CA GLU A 157 -16.18 -7.50 -1.00
C GLU A 157 -17.68 -7.75 -1.24
N ARG A 158 -18.51 -7.65 -0.20
CA ARG A 158 -19.97 -7.85 -0.29
C ARG A 158 -20.70 -6.71 -1.02
N ILE A 159 -20.05 -5.57 -1.23
CA ILE A 159 -20.68 -4.42 -1.89
C ILE A 159 -20.85 -4.75 -3.39
N THR A 160 -22.08 -4.63 -3.90
CA THR A 160 -22.40 -4.90 -5.30
C THR A 160 -22.03 -3.72 -6.20
N ASP A 161 -21.86 -3.96 -7.50
CA ASP A 161 -21.53 -2.88 -8.45
C ASP A 161 -22.67 -1.83 -8.54
N GLU A 162 -23.93 -2.25 -8.45
CA GLU A 162 -25.09 -1.35 -8.36
C GLU A 162 -25.00 -0.41 -7.14
N ASP A 163 -24.59 -0.94 -5.98
CA ASP A 163 -24.41 -0.15 -4.77
C ASP A 163 -23.18 0.77 -4.88
N LEU A 164 -22.12 0.36 -5.60
CA LEU A 164 -20.97 1.22 -5.90
C LEU A 164 -21.36 2.42 -6.77
N GLU A 165 -22.25 2.23 -7.74
CA GLU A 165 -22.81 3.33 -8.55
C GLU A 165 -23.59 4.32 -7.67
N LYS A 166 -24.45 3.81 -6.77
CA LYS A 166 -25.18 4.66 -5.80
C LYS A 166 -24.24 5.45 -4.89
N LEU A 167 -23.13 4.83 -4.48
CA LEU A 167 -22.08 5.47 -3.67
C LEU A 167 -21.20 6.44 -4.47
N GLU A 168 -21.37 6.50 -5.80
CA GLU A 168 -20.49 7.22 -6.73
C GLU A 168 -19.01 6.81 -6.55
N PHE A 169 -18.78 5.55 -6.18
CA PHE A 169 -17.44 5.02 -5.98
C PHE A 169 -16.80 4.73 -7.33
N LYS A 170 -15.89 5.61 -7.76
CA LYS A 170 -15.07 5.42 -8.96
C LYS A 170 -13.70 4.84 -8.62
N GLY A 171 -13.11 4.16 -9.60
CA GLY A 171 -11.71 3.72 -9.54
C GLY A 171 -11.51 2.27 -9.12
N GLY A 172 -12.43 1.36 -9.43
CA GLY A 172 -12.29 -0.08 -9.21
C GLY A 172 -13.13 -0.59 -8.03
N ARG A 173 -12.71 -1.71 -7.45
CA ARG A 173 -13.43 -2.36 -6.35
C ARG A 173 -12.92 -1.89 -4.97
N PRO A 174 -13.81 -1.73 -3.96
CA PRO A 174 -13.43 -1.20 -2.66
C PRO A 174 -12.49 -2.12 -1.87
N GLU A 175 -12.59 -3.44 -2.02
CA GLU A 175 -11.71 -4.41 -1.36
C GLU A 175 -10.23 -4.24 -1.74
N TRP A 176 -9.92 -3.61 -2.87
CA TRP A 176 -8.53 -3.32 -3.29
C TRP A 176 -7.88 -2.20 -2.46
N MET A 177 -8.65 -1.48 -1.63
CA MET A 177 -8.08 -0.59 -0.62
C MET A 177 -7.50 -1.35 0.57
N ILE A 178 -7.71 -2.67 0.64
CA ILE A 178 -6.98 -3.57 1.53
C ILE A 178 -5.84 -4.19 0.73
N ILE A 179 -4.61 -3.84 1.11
CA ILE A 179 -3.40 -4.25 0.40
C ILE A 179 -3.12 -5.70 0.75
N THR A 180 -3.19 -6.57 -0.26
CA THR A 180 -2.74 -7.96 -0.20
C THR A 180 -1.42 -8.16 -0.93
N ILE A 181 -1.18 -7.35 -1.97
CA ILE A 181 0.07 -7.33 -2.74
C ILE A 181 0.55 -5.88 -2.81
N LEU A 182 1.78 -5.65 -2.36
CA LEU A 182 2.41 -4.34 -2.44
C LEU A 182 3.24 -4.25 -3.73
N LEU A 183 2.88 -3.31 -4.61
CA LEU A 183 3.67 -3.00 -5.80
C LEU A 183 4.97 -2.30 -5.40
N VAL A 184 6.11 -2.82 -5.85
CA VAL A 184 7.43 -2.27 -5.55
C VAL A 184 7.96 -1.50 -6.75
N PRO A 185 8.33 -0.21 -6.58
CA PRO A 185 8.80 0.61 -7.68
C PRO A 185 10.15 0.11 -8.22
N PRO A 186 10.40 0.32 -9.52
CA PRO A 186 11.67 -0.01 -10.16
C PRO A 186 12.89 0.59 -9.44
N MET A 187 14.06 -0.01 -9.67
CA MET A 187 15.31 0.52 -9.11
C MET A 187 15.67 1.90 -9.65
N THR A 188 15.28 2.21 -10.90
CA THR A 188 15.47 3.53 -11.51
C THR A 188 14.72 4.64 -10.76
N MET A 189 13.69 4.31 -9.98
CA MET A 189 12.98 5.26 -9.10
C MET A 189 13.56 5.36 -7.68
N ARG A 190 14.54 4.50 -7.36
CA ARG A 190 15.19 4.37 -6.05
C ARG A 190 16.72 4.27 -6.18
N PRO A 191 17.38 5.26 -6.81
CA PRO A 191 18.81 5.19 -7.08
C PRO A 191 19.61 5.23 -5.77
N SER A 192 20.64 4.39 -5.67
CA SER A 192 21.66 4.48 -4.62
C SER A 192 22.67 5.60 -4.92
N ILE A 193 23.29 6.15 -3.88
CA ILE A 193 24.37 7.14 -3.99
C ILE A 193 25.62 6.55 -3.36
N ILE A 194 26.76 6.67 -4.04
CA ILE A 194 28.06 6.33 -3.45
C ILE A 194 28.59 7.60 -2.79
N LEU A 195 28.88 7.53 -1.49
CA LEU A 195 29.46 8.63 -0.73
C LEU A 195 30.93 8.79 -1.08
N GLU A 196 31.52 9.95 -0.75
CA GLU A 196 32.97 10.20 -0.94
C GLU A 196 33.84 9.19 -0.18
N SER A 197 33.31 8.58 0.90
CA SER A 197 33.95 7.48 1.63
C SER A 197 34.01 6.16 0.88
N GLY A 198 33.37 6.06 -0.30
CA GLY A 198 33.20 4.82 -1.06
C GLY A 198 32.04 3.94 -0.57
N GLU A 199 31.37 4.32 0.53
CA GLU A 199 30.21 3.59 1.04
C GLU A 199 28.97 3.83 0.16
N ARG A 200 28.22 2.75 -0.11
CA ARG A 200 26.94 2.83 -0.81
C ARG A 200 25.83 3.22 0.18
N SER A 201 25.18 4.33 -0.11
CA SER A 201 24.01 4.83 0.60
C SER A 201 22.75 4.56 -0.23
N GLU A 202 21.84 3.76 0.32
CA GLU A 202 20.63 3.35 -0.37
C GLU A 202 19.52 4.40 -0.27
N ASP A 203 18.59 4.33 -1.22
CA ASP A 203 17.43 5.21 -1.24
C ASP A 203 16.49 4.97 -0.03
N ASP A 204 15.88 6.06 0.49
CA ASP A 204 14.95 6.00 1.62
C ASP A 204 13.79 5.00 1.41
N LEU A 205 13.30 4.81 0.17
CA LEU A 205 12.28 3.78 -0.14
C LEU A 205 12.86 2.38 -0.09
N THR A 206 14.10 2.17 -0.56
CA THR A 206 14.80 0.88 -0.48
C THR A 206 14.94 0.42 0.97
N HIS A 207 15.36 1.32 1.87
CA HIS A 207 15.43 1.03 3.30
C HIS A 207 14.08 0.57 3.87
N LYS A 208 12.99 1.26 3.51
CA LYS A 208 11.66 0.92 4.02
C LYS A 208 11.13 -0.38 3.44
N LEU A 209 11.39 -0.66 2.16
CA LEU A 209 11.04 -1.93 1.51
C LEU A 209 11.75 -3.10 2.18
N VAL A 210 13.04 -2.97 2.52
CA VAL A 210 13.78 -3.98 3.28
C VAL A 210 13.11 -4.29 4.62
N ASP A 211 12.69 -3.26 5.36
CA ASP A 211 11.98 -3.47 6.62
C ASP A 211 10.64 -4.21 6.42
N ILE A 212 9.89 -3.85 5.37
CA ILE A 212 8.61 -4.51 5.02
C ILE A 212 8.85 -5.98 4.72
N VAL A 213 9.83 -6.32 3.87
CA VAL A 213 10.15 -7.72 3.55
C VAL A 213 10.59 -8.48 4.80
N ARG A 214 11.42 -7.86 5.64
CA ARG A 214 11.89 -8.48 6.89
C ARG A 214 10.75 -8.81 7.86
N ILE A 215 9.82 -7.88 8.06
CA ILE A 215 8.69 -8.10 8.97
C ILE A 215 7.68 -9.09 8.37
N ASN A 216 7.48 -9.08 7.05
CA ASN A 216 6.64 -10.03 6.34
C ASN A 216 7.17 -11.47 6.45
N GLU A 217 8.47 -11.67 6.24
CA GLU A 217 9.12 -12.99 6.43
C GLU A 217 9.16 -13.42 7.90
N ARG A 218 9.26 -12.47 8.84
CA ARG A 218 9.14 -12.76 10.27
C ARG A 218 7.72 -13.23 10.61
N LEU A 219 6.70 -12.57 10.08
CA LEU A 219 5.30 -12.95 10.27
C LEU A 219 5.03 -14.36 9.75
N LYS A 220 5.55 -14.68 8.55
CA LYS A 220 5.47 -16.03 7.97
C LYS A 220 6.00 -17.10 8.94
N ARG A 221 7.24 -16.94 9.41
CA ARG A 221 7.87 -17.90 10.34
C ARG A 221 7.11 -18.08 11.64
N ILE A 222 6.56 -16.99 12.18
CA ILE A 222 5.78 -17.01 13.42
C ILE A 222 4.47 -17.79 13.25
N LEU A 223 3.80 -17.62 12.11
CA LEU A 223 2.60 -18.40 11.76
C LEU A 223 2.93 -19.88 11.57
N ASP A 224 4.03 -20.18 10.89
CA ASP A 224 4.45 -21.57 10.61
C ASP A 224 4.75 -22.37 11.91
N ILE A 225 5.24 -21.69 12.95
CA ILE A 225 5.52 -22.29 14.26
C ILE A 225 4.25 -22.38 15.14
N GLY A 226 3.13 -21.81 14.69
CA GLY A 226 1.88 -21.80 15.46
C GLY A 226 1.97 -20.92 16.72
N ALA A 227 2.63 -19.77 16.61
CA ALA A 227 2.77 -18.85 17.74
C ALA A 227 1.41 -18.32 18.24
N PRO A 228 1.32 -17.86 19.51
CA PRO A 228 0.09 -17.31 20.06
C PRO A 228 -0.43 -16.06 19.33
N ASP A 229 -1.75 -15.88 19.32
CA ASP A 229 -2.44 -14.80 18.60
C ASP A 229 -1.96 -13.38 18.98
N PHE A 230 -1.64 -13.13 20.25
CA PHE A 230 -1.15 -11.81 20.68
C PHE A 230 0.16 -11.43 19.98
N LEU A 231 1.06 -12.40 19.81
CA LEU A 231 2.35 -12.18 19.16
C LEU A 231 2.19 -12.01 17.65
N ILE A 232 1.24 -12.73 17.05
CA ILE A 232 0.85 -12.52 15.64
C ILE A 232 0.31 -11.11 15.45
N SER A 233 -0.58 -10.65 16.34
CA SER A 233 -1.18 -9.31 16.32
C SER A 233 -0.10 -8.22 16.37
N ASP A 234 0.86 -8.31 17.31
CA ASP A 234 1.95 -7.34 17.43
C ASP A 234 2.77 -7.20 16.13
N ILE A 235 2.99 -8.33 15.44
CA ILE A 235 3.75 -8.35 14.19
C ILE A 235 2.92 -7.80 13.02
N ILE A 236 1.62 -8.05 12.99
CA ILE A 236 0.70 -7.47 12.01
C ILE A 236 0.64 -5.94 12.19
N GLU A 237 0.55 -5.44 13.43
CA GLU A 237 0.61 -4.00 13.71
C GLU A 237 1.93 -3.39 13.25
N LEU A 238 3.05 -4.09 13.47
CA LEU A 238 4.35 -3.64 12.99
C LEU A 238 4.42 -3.63 11.45
N LEU A 239 3.85 -4.62 10.77
CA LEU A 239 3.73 -4.63 9.31
C LEU A 239 2.88 -3.45 8.82
N GLN A 240 1.73 -3.18 9.46
CA GLN A 240 0.89 -2.01 9.18
C GLN A 240 1.68 -0.71 9.38
N TYR A 241 2.50 -0.60 10.42
CA TYR A 241 3.40 0.55 10.64
C TYR A 241 4.40 0.73 9.49
N HIS A 242 5.06 -0.35 9.04
CA HIS A 242 6.05 -0.26 7.98
C HIS A 242 5.42 0.13 6.63
N ILE A 243 4.26 -0.40 6.29
CA ILE A 243 3.53 0.00 5.06
C ILE A 243 2.99 1.43 5.19
N SER A 244 2.50 1.80 6.38
CA SER A 244 2.02 3.14 6.68
C SER A 244 3.09 4.20 6.41
N THR A 245 4.26 4.02 7.03
CA THR A 245 5.37 4.96 6.87
C THR A 245 5.98 4.92 5.48
N TYR A 246 5.91 3.81 4.75
CA TYR A 246 6.31 3.72 3.33
C TYR A 246 5.41 4.55 2.40
N MET A 247 4.10 4.54 2.62
CA MET A 247 3.15 5.32 1.83
C MET A 247 3.25 6.81 2.19
N LYS A 248 3.24 7.11 3.49
CA LYS A 248 3.25 8.47 4.03
C LYS A 248 3.92 8.50 5.40
N ASN A 249 5.14 9.02 5.46
CA ASN A 249 5.94 9.03 6.70
C ASN A 249 5.56 10.16 7.69
N ASP A 250 4.76 11.13 7.27
CA ASP A 250 4.29 12.27 8.08
C ASP A 250 2.82 12.12 8.53
N MET A 251 2.38 10.90 8.84
CA MET A 251 1.03 10.64 9.33
C MET A 251 0.84 10.97 10.80
N SER A 252 -0.35 11.48 11.14
CA SER A 252 -0.74 11.72 12.53
C SER A 252 -0.79 10.40 13.32
N ASN A 253 -0.39 10.45 14.59
CA ASN A 253 -0.40 9.32 15.52
C ASN A 253 0.52 8.14 15.12
N ILE A 254 1.43 8.34 14.16
CA ILE A 254 2.46 7.36 13.80
C ILE A 254 3.83 8.02 13.97
N PRO A 255 4.78 7.42 14.71
CA PRO A 255 6.12 7.95 14.79
C PRO A 255 6.82 7.86 13.42
N PRO A 256 7.41 8.96 12.93
CA PRO A 256 8.06 8.96 11.62
C PRO A 256 9.25 8.01 11.62
N ALA A 257 9.35 7.18 10.58
CA ALA A 257 10.50 6.33 10.34
C ALA A 257 11.73 7.20 10.03
N ARG A 258 12.85 6.87 10.67
CA ARG A 258 14.11 7.62 10.60
C ARG A 258 15.25 6.69 10.23
N HIS A 259 16.25 7.25 9.55
CA HIS A 259 17.54 6.60 9.39
C HIS A 259 18.25 6.49 10.76
N ARG A 260 19.30 5.67 10.84
CA ARG A 260 20.15 5.57 12.05
C ARG A 260 20.76 6.91 12.47
N SER A 261 20.95 7.82 11.51
CA SER A 261 21.39 9.20 11.74
C SER A 261 20.31 10.12 12.34
N GLY A 262 19.09 9.63 12.58
CA GLY A 262 17.97 10.40 13.11
C GLY A 262 17.20 11.21 12.05
N ARG A 263 17.71 11.34 10.82
CA ARG A 263 17.01 12.00 9.71
C ARG A 263 15.71 11.24 9.35
N PRO A 264 14.55 11.90 9.24
CA PRO A 264 13.33 11.28 8.71
C PRO A 264 13.50 10.80 7.26
N LEU A 265 12.95 9.62 6.95
CA LEU A 265 12.95 9.08 5.59
C LEU A 265 12.00 9.89 4.69
N LYS A 266 12.42 10.19 3.45
CA LYS A 266 11.58 10.80 2.40
C LYS A 266 10.89 9.73 1.56
N THR A 267 9.61 9.51 1.83
CA THR A 267 8.79 8.40 1.29
C THR A 267 7.86 8.83 0.14
N LEU A 268 6.96 7.96 -0.33
CA LEU A 268 6.19 8.16 -1.57
C LEU A 268 5.43 9.50 -1.60
N ALA A 269 4.62 9.78 -0.58
CA ALA A 269 3.83 11.01 -0.53
C ALA A 269 4.71 12.27 -0.56
N GLN A 270 5.83 12.27 0.16
CA GLN A 270 6.76 13.40 0.25
C GLN A 270 7.55 13.63 -1.04
N ARG A 271 7.75 12.60 -1.87
CA ARG A 271 8.38 12.75 -3.20
C ARG A 271 7.43 13.41 -4.21
N MET A 272 6.13 13.19 -4.06
CA MET A 272 5.11 13.73 -4.96
C MET A 272 4.70 15.14 -4.57
N VAL A 273 4.43 15.36 -3.28
CA VAL A 273 3.83 16.57 -2.73
C VAL A 273 4.87 17.42 -2.00
N GLY A 274 4.75 18.75 -2.07
CA GLY A 274 5.60 19.68 -1.33
C GLY A 274 6.25 20.73 -2.23
N LYS A 275 7.07 21.60 -1.63
CA LYS A 275 7.82 22.64 -2.37
C LYS A 275 8.88 22.01 -3.29
N GLU A 276 9.60 21.01 -2.79
CA GLU A 276 10.60 20.21 -3.55
C GLU A 276 9.98 18.97 -4.21
N GLY A 277 8.65 18.81 -4.18
CA GLY A 277 7.96 17.65 -4.75
C GLY A 277 7.92 17.69 -6.27
N ARG A 278 7.82 16.52 -6.90
CA ARG A 278 7.86 16.39 -8.38
C ARG A 278 6.85 17.26 -9.12
N PHE A 279 5.64 17.44 -8.58
CA PHE A 279 4.64 18.28 -9.23
C PHE A 279 5.08 19.75 -9.34
N ARG A 280 5.47 20.37 -8.23
CA ARG A 280 5.82 21.81 -8.23
C ARG A 280 7.18 22.06 -8.87
N TYR A 281 8.17 21.23 -8.56
CA TYR A 281 9.55 21.47 -8.97
C TYR A 281 9.86 20.98 -10.40
N ASN A 282 9.37 19.80 -10.78
CA ASN A 282 9.74 19.18 -12.05
C ASN A 282 8.72 19.38 -13.18
N LEU A 283 7.43 19.47 -12.85
CA LEU A 283 6.36 19.54 -13.86
C LEU A 283 5.80 20.94 -14.07
N SER A 284 5.60 21.74 -13.01
CA SER A 284 5.05 23.10 -13.13
C SER A 284 6.10 24.21 -13.20
N GLY A 285 7.32 23.95 -12.70
CA GLY A 285 8.39 24.94 -12.61
C GLY A 285 9.37 24.94 -13.79
N LYS A 286 9.03 24.25 -14.89
CA LYS A 286 9.82 24.20 -16.11
C LYS A 286 9.04 24.78 -17.28
#